data_AF-A0A9N9Q2A3-F1
#
_entry.id   AF-A0A9N9Q2A3-F1
#
_cell.length_a   1.000
_cell.length_b   1.000
_cell.length_c   1.000
_cell.angle_alpha   90.00
_cell.angle_beta   90.00
_cell.angle_gamma   90.00
#
_symmetry.space_group_name_H-M   'P 1'
#
loop_
_entity.id
_entity.type
_entity.pdbx_description
1 polymer ?
#
loop_
_entity_poly.entity_id
_entity_poly.type
_entity_poly.pdbx_seq_one_letter_code
_entity_poly.pdbx_strand_id
1 'polypeptide(L)'
;MLANTGTTETRLMVHRLLINTIHAMCTSFPLDESKLARLKALLLTLSEPQSGSLFNLPSRENMSTSSIQDTGIAALNATESLANLLSEVTTVAAPSIDVSNAWRSRWMSLVASTAFQSNPAIQPRAFTVMGCLAREDVDDDLLYQVLVALRSSIGRYMEEGDSEMLIAIVSSLTKMMEKLPTASRYGVQLFWLALSLVRLVPLPLYNCTASFLEAVVGNIATSGDFEDGRMVFTLLQGRVPLEEAATQLDEMYGIHFSMESFHFAVVATLVKGLADNVTKNTSIRVLSTLLEITSVSTPHGTRFPDDLSGIPYLGTLIARSLSPSRSDTNKSFLFSAENPVGDYVTPGDIMRLIDMEKIKDKELLLNVAIGLIDFTFLEDSVQYRCLLWLNQVALQRPTVALHLCSPIINMLDNLLISCQNAATLESAHDLLRTITSNPKFSGAVDTSEMLEDVLEGIGFGGLWRSTTFHVRNENERQCTILTDKLIELIIA
;
A
#
# COMPACT_ATOMS: atom_id res chain seq x y z
N MET A 1 11.12 17.88 16.45
CA MET A 1 12.01 16.90 17.12
C MET A 1 11.68 16.74 18.60
N LEU A 2 11.82 17.78 19.45
CA LEU A 2 11.54 17.71 20.90
C LEU A 2 10.09 18.06 21.33
N ALA A 3 9.22 18.44 20.40
CA ALA A 3 7.86 18.91 20.71
C ALA A 3 7.01 17.90 21.51
N ASN A 4 7.21 16.61 21.25
CA ASN A 4 6.47 15.51 21.89
C ASN A 4 7.34 14.68 22.85
N THR A 5 8.40 15.28 23.41
CA THR A 5 9.26 14.61 24.42
C THR A 5 9.13 15.25 25.80
N GLY A 6 9.37 14.43 26.83
CA GLY A 6 9.48 14.90 28.20
C GLY A 6 8.15 15.16 28.90
N THR A 7 8.24 15.79 30.07
CA THR A 7 7.07 16.13 30.90
C THR A 7 6.15 17.13 30.19
N THR A 8 4.89 17.22 30.65
CA THR A 8 3.94 18.21 30.12
C THR A 8 4.51 19.64 30.17
N GLU A 9 5.28 19.96 31.20
CA GLU A 9 5.99 21.24 31.32
C GLU A 9 7.01 21.46 30.20
N THR A 10 7.79 20.44 29.86
CA THR A 10 8.74 20.49 28.73
C THR A 10 8.01 20.75 27.41
N ARG A 11 6.91 20.03 27.17
CA ARG A 11 6.10 20.20 25.94
C ARG A 11 5.48 21.60 25.86
N LEU A 12 4.98 22.14 26.97
CA LEU A 12 4.48 23.51 27.08
C LEU A 12 5.59 24.55 26.84
N MET A 13 6.80 24.33 27.36
CA MET A 13 7.93 25.23 27.10
C MET A 13 8.29 25.27 25.62
N VAL A 14 8.35 24.12 24.94
CA VAL A 14 8.63 24.06 23.50
C VAL A 14 7.53 24.74 22.69
N HIS A 15 6.26 24.52 23.04
CA HIS A 15 5.12 25.20 22.41
C HIS A 15 5.17 26.73 22.58
N ARG A 16 5.41 27.21 23.80
CA ARG A 16 5.55 28.66 24.09
C ARG A 16 6.74 29.28 23.36
N LEU A 17 7.87 28.57 23.29
CA LEU A 17 9.03 29.02 22.53
C LEU A 17 8.69 29.19 21.04
N LEU A 18 7.96 28.24 20.47
CA LEU A 18 7.51 28.33 19.08
C LEU A 18 6.59 29.54 18.85
N ILE A 19 5.56 29.71 19.69
CA ILE A 19 4.64 30.86 19.61
C ILE A 19 5.41 32.17 19.68
N ASN A 20 6.31 32.31 20.64
CA ASN A 20 7.11 33.53 20.81
C ASN A 20 8.04 33.78 19.62
N THR A 21 8.60 32.71 19.03
CA THR A 21 9.45 32.81 17.84
C THR A 21 8.67 33.31 16.63
N ILE A 22 7.48 32.76 16.37
CA ILE A 22 6.60 33.21 15.27
C ILE A 22 6.09 34.63 15.52
N HIS A 23 5.72 34.95 16.75
CA HIS A 23 5.33 36.32 17.12
C HIS A 23 6.46 37.32 16.88
N ALA A 24 7.70 36.96 17.23
CA ALA A 24 8.88 37.79 16.96
C ALA A 24 9.11 37.98 15.44
N MET A 25 8.87 36.95 14.63
CA MET A 25 8.90 37.08 13.16
C MET A 25 7.84 38.07 12.67
N CYS A 26 6.61 38.01 13.20
CA CYS A 26 5.52 38.94 12.85
C CYS A 26 5.85 40.41 13.16
N THR A 27 6.64 40.68 14.20
CA THR A 27 6.95 42.06 14.61
C THR A 27 8.27 42.59 14.04
N SER A 28 9.21 41.70 13.74
CA SER A 28 10.61 42.10 13.48
C SER A 28 11.01 41.95 12.02
N PHE A 29 10.33 41.10 11.25
CA PHE A 29 10.69 40.88 9.84
C PHE A 29 9.99 41.90 8.93
N PRO A 30 10.69 42.44 7.92
CA PRO A 30 10.09 43.33 6.92
C PRO A 30 9.27 42.49 5.94
N LEU A 31 8.02 42.20 6.30
CA LEU A 31 7.09 41.39 5.51
C LEU A 31 6.01 42.26 4.87
N ASP A 32 5.58 41.87 3.66
CA ASP A 32 4.41 42.44 3.00
C ASP A 32 3.14 42.17 3.82
N GLU A 33 2.12 43.03 3.69
CA GLU A 33 0.86 42.91 4.45
C GLU A 33 0.18 41.55 4.25
N SER A 34 0.28 40.96 3.05
CA SER A 34 -0.29 39.64 2.73
C SER A 34 0.43 38.50 3.46
N LYS A 35 1.78 38.50 3.46
CA LYS A 35 2.61 37.53 4.19
C LYS A 35 2.43 37.68 5.69
N LEU A 36 2.37 38.92 6.19
CA LEU A 36 2.12 39.23 7.60
C LEU A 36 0.74 38.74 8.05
N ALA A 37 -0.31 38.96 7.25
CA ALA A 37 -1.66 38.47 7.55
C ALA A 37 -1.70 36.93 7.60
N ARG A 38 -1.04 36.26 6.65
CA ARG A 38 -0.93 34.79 6.65
C ARG A 38 -0.15 34.27 7.86
N LEU A 39 0.97 34.90 8.22
CA LEU A 39 1.77 34.50 9.38
C LEU A 39 1.01 34.70 10.70
N LYS A 40 0.21 35.77 10.82
CA LYS A 40 -0.70 35.98 11.94
C LYS A 40 -1.81 34.92 12.00
N ALA A 41 -2.36 34.50 10.86
CA ALA A 41 -3.33 33.41 10.81
C ALA A 41 -2.73 32.09 11.32
N LEU A 42 -1.51 31.74 10.87
CA LEU A 42 -0.78 30.56 11.36
C LEU A 42 -0.50 30.63 12.87
N LEU A 43 -0.14 31.81 13.37
CA LEU A 43 0.06 32.05 14.80
C LEU A 43 -1.24 31.85 15.61
N LEU A 44 -2.38 32.33 15.09
CA LEU A 44 -3.68 32.13 15.72
C LEU A 44 -4.03 30.64 15.79
N THR A 45 -3.87 29.90 14.70
CA THR A 45 -4.09 28.44 14.67
C THR A 45 -3.21 27.70 15.69
N LEU A 46 -1.96 28.12 15.87
CA LEU A 46 -1.04 27.56 16.89
C LEU A 46 -1.39 27.93 18.34
N SER A 47 -2.18 28.99 18.52
CA SER A 47 -2.61 29.46 19.84
C SER A 47 -3.94 28.85 20.29
N GLU A 48 -4.69 28.22 19.37
CA GLU A 48 -5.95 27.56 19.68
C GLU A 48 -5.75 26.30 20.54
N PRO A 49 -6.66 25.98 21.48
CA PRO A 49 -6.51 24.85 22.39
C PRO A 49 -6.44 23.47 21.67
N GLN A 50 -6.96 23.37 20.45
CA GLN A 50 -6.91 22.16 19.62
C GLN A 50 -5.49 21.85 19.09
N SER A 51 -4.62 22.87 19.00
CA SER A 51 -3.20 22.71 18.63
C SER A 51 -2.38 21.96 19.69
N GLY A 52 -2.94 21.75 20.90
CA GLY A 52 -2.33 20.93 21.93
C GLY A 52 -2.10 19.47 21.52
N SER A 53 -2.85 18.98 20.53
CA SER A 53 -2.64 17.65 19.91
C SER A 53 -1.26 17.53 19.24
N LEU A 54 -0.72 18.60 18.65
CA LEU A 54 0.62 18.62 18.03
C LEU A 54 1.77 18.41 19.04
N PHE A 55 1.47 18.68 20.31
CA PHE A 55 2.40 18.63 21.46
C PHE A 55 1.98 17.55 22.47
N ASN A 56 1.02 16.67 22.13
CA ASN A 56 0.44 15.66 23.04
C ASN A 56 0.09 16.26 24.43
N LEU A 57 -0.51 17.45 24.45
CA LEU A 57 -0.99 18.08 25.68
C LEU A 57 -2.31 17.40 26.11
N PRO A 58 -2.50 17.09 27.39
CA PRO A 58 -3.73 16.45 27.85
C PRO A 58 -4.92 17.37 27.56
N SER A 59 -5.86 16.89 26.74
CA SER A 59 -7.18 17.50 26.62
C SER A 59 -7.89 17.38 27.97
N ARG A 60 -8.58 18.43 28.42
CA ARG A 60 -9.30 18.41 29.72
C ARG A 60 -10.46 17.41 29.76
N GLU A 61 -10.85 16.83 28.63
CA GLU A 61 -11.92 15.85 28.53
C GLU A 61 -11.47 14.71 27.60
N ASN A 62 -11.67 13.47 28.06
CA ASN A 62 -11.43 12.17 27.41
C ASN A 62 -10.12 11.46 27.81
N MET A 63 -10.15 10.88 29.01
CA MET A 63 -9.40 9.66 29.32
C MET A 63 -10.09 8.47 28.65
N SER A 64 -9.68 8.14 27.43
CA SER A 64 -9.90 6.80 26.88
C SER A 64 -8.54 6.18 26.62
N THR A 65 -8.35 5.02 27.25
CA THR A 65 -7.17 4.16 27.17
C THR A 65 -6.97 3.67 25.74
N SER A 66 -6.14 4.35 24.94
CA SER A 66 -5.58 3.78 23.72
C SER A 66 -4.28 3.05 24.04
N SER A 67 -4.07 1.95 23.33
CA SER A 67 -3.01 0.98 23.57
C SER A 67 -1.61 1.60 23.45
N ILE A 68 -0.66 1.06 24.20
CA ILE A 68 0.73 1.56 24.28
C ILE A 68 1.43 1.59 22.90
N GLN A 69 0.94 0.85 21.90
CA GLN A 69 1.48 0.83 20.53
C GLN A 69 1.05 2.04 19.66
N ASP A 70 -0.06 2.71 19.98
CA ASP A 70 -0.54 3.88 19.23
C ASP A 70 0.27 5.16 19.50
N THR A 71 1.06 5.16 20.59
CA THR A 71 1.75 6.37 21.05
C THR A 71 2.89 6.82 20.13
N GLY A 72 3.63 5.87 19.52
CA GLY A 72 4.72 6.16 18.59
C GLY A 72 4.20 6.73 17.26
N ILE A 73 3.23 6.06 16.62
CA ILE A 73 2.64 6.49 15.36
C ILE A 73 1.97 7.87 15.51
N ALA A 74 1.22 8.08 16.59
CA ALA A 74 0.64 9.40 16.87
C ALA A 74 1.72 10.49 17.04
N ALA A 75 2.84 10.18 17.70
CA ALA A 75 3.95 11.11 17.86
C ALA A 75 4.67 11.43 16.54
N LEU A 76 4.80 10.46 15.62
CA LEU A 76 5.32 10.69 14.27
C LEU A 76 4.37 11.57 13.46
N ASN A 77 3.06 11.30 13.49
CA ASN A 77 2.04 12.11 12.80
C ASN A 77 2.00 13.56 13.32
N ALA A 78 2.10 13.75 14.63
CA ALA A 78 2.20 15.07 15.24
C ALA A 78 3.51 15.78 14.85
N THR A 79 4.63 15.05 14.77
CA THR A 79 5.92 15.58 14.31
C THR A 79 5.85 16.01 12.85
N GLU A 80 5.22 15.22 11.98
CA GLU A 80 4.98 15.56 10.58
C GLU A 80 4.11 16.82 10.44
N SER A 81 2.98 16.86 11.15
CA SER A 81 2.07 18.02 11.13
C SER A 81 2.80 19.30 11.55
N LEU A 82 3.62 19.21 12.60
CA LEU A 82 4.46 20.33 13.03
C LEU A 82 5.54 20.68 12.01
N ALA A 83 6.18 19.70 11.36
CA ALA A 83 7.19 19.94 10.34
C ALA A 83 6.60 20.66 9.12
N ASN A 84 5.42 20.24 8.66
CA ASN A 84 4.72 20.89 7.56
C ASN A 84 4.34 22.33 7.89
N LEU A 85 3.84 22.57 9.10
CA LEU A 85 3.53 23.91 9.59
C LEU A 85 4.78 24.80 9.67
N LEU A 86 5.89 24.28 10.21
CA LEU A 86 7.16 25.00 10.28
C LEU A 86 7.74 25.28 8.88
N SER A 87 7.55 24.36 7.93
CA SER A 87 7.91 24.59 6.53
C SER A 87 7.09 25.72 5.90
N GLU A 88 5.79 25.83 6.24
CA GLU A 88 4.96 26.95 5.79
C GLU A 88 5.40 28.27 6.44
N VAL A 89 5.64 28.27 7.75
CA VAL A 89 6.14 29.44 8.49
C VAL A 89 7.45 29.94 7.90
N THR A 90 8.42 29.07 7.65
CA THR A 90 9.73 29.46 7.07
C THR A 90 9.57 30.04 5.67
N THR A 91 8.62 29.53 4.87
CA THR A 91 8.33 30.06 3.53
C THR A 91 7.66 31.44 3.59
N VAL A 92 6.70 31.63 4.49
CA VAL A 92 5.94 32.89 4.61
C VAL A 92 6.76 33.98 5.29
N ALA A 93 7.57 33.62 6.29
CA ALA A 93 8.40 34.55 7.04
C ALA A 93 9.68 34.95 6.31
N ALA A 94 10.06 34.28 5.22
CA ALA A 94 11.25 34.65 4.47
C ALA A 94 11.04 35.95 3.67
N PRO A 95 11.98 36.93 3.74
CA PRO A 95 11.92 38.14 2.92
C PRO A 95 12.01 37.84 1.41
N SER A 96 12.78 36.82 1.02
CA SER A 96 12.94 36.37 -0.36
C SER A 96 12.93 34.84 -0.47
N ILE A 97 12.73 34.34 -1.69
CA ILE A 97 12.76 32.90 -2.00
C ILE A 97 14.15 32.31 -1.69
N ASP A 98 15.22 33.04 -2.01
CA ASP A 98 16.60 32.58 -1.74
C ASP A 98 16.85 32.37 -0.25
N VAL A 99 16.34 33.27 0.61
CA VAL A 99 16.46 33.14 2.06
C VAL A 99 15.65 31.95 2.57
N SER A 100 14.44 31.73 2.05
CA SER A 100 13.64 30.55 2.36
C SER A 100 14.37 29.26 1.99
N ASN A 101 14.95 29.20 0.80
CA ASN A 101 15.72 28.06 0.31
C ASN A 101 16.99 27.82 1.13
N ALA A 102 17.69 28.88 1.54
CA ALA A 102 18.84 28.79 2.43
C ALA A 102 18.46 28.22 3.82
N TRP A 103 17.34 28.67 4.39
CA TRP A 103 16.82 28.13 5.66
C TRP A 103 16.42 26.66 5.53
N ARG A 104 15.71 26.30 4.45
CA ARG A 104 15.32 24.92 4.16
C ARG A 104 16.53 24.01 3.99
N SER A 105 17.52 24.42 3.20
CA SER A 105 18.78 23.68 3.00
C SER A 105 19.53 23.49 4.32
N ARG A 106 19.63 24.55 5.14
CA ARG A 106 20.24 24.46 6.47
C ARG A 106 19.48 23.52 7.39
N TRP A 107 18.14 23.57 7.38
CA TRP A 107 17.30 22.69 8.18
C TRP A 107 17.46 21.24 7.75
N MET A 108 17.47 20.96 6.44
CA MET A 108 17.73 19.63 5.89
C MET A 108 19.08 19.09 6.34
N SER A 109 20.16 19.89 6.25
CA SER A 109 21.50 19.50 6.72
C SER A 109 21.52 19.15 8.21
N LEU A 110 20.86 19.94 9.07
CA LEU A 110 20.76 19.67 10.50
C LEU A 110 19.97 18.38 10.77
N VAL A 111 18.84 18.19 10.07
CA VAL A 111 18.00 17.00 10.20
C VAL A 111 18.73 15.76 9.72
N ALA A 112 19.41 15.80 8.59
CA ALA A 112 20.24 14.71 8.08
C ALA A 112 21.34 14.33 9.07
N SER A 113 22.07 15.31 9.60
CA SER A 113 23.08 15.04 10.63
C SER A 113 22.50 14.37 11.88
N THR A 114 21.24 14.68 12.23
CA THR A 114 20.57 14.07 13.38
C THR A 114 20.00 12.68 13.06
N ALA A 115 19.49 12.48 11.84
CA ALA A 115 18.89 11.22 11.39
C ALA A 115 19.94 10.11 11.21
N PHE A 116 21.17 10.47 10.83
CA PHE A 116 22.26 9.51 10.66
C PHE A 116 23.17 9.39 11.88
N GLN A 117 22.82 10.04 13.00
CA GLN A 117 23.42 9.81 14.30
C GLN A 117 22.56 8.85 15.11
N SER A 118 23.17 7.84 15.72
CA SER A 118 22.49 6.83 16.52
C SER A 118 21.92 7.45 17.81
N ASN A 119 20.64 7.82 17.76
CA ASN A 119 19.86 8.22 18.93
C ASN A 119 18.42 7.72 18.76
N PRO A 120 18.08 6.54 19.31
CA PRO A 120 16.78 5.90 19.10
C PRO A 120 15.57 6.80 19.45
N ALA A 121 15.71 7.73 20.40
CA ALA A 121 14.61 8.59 20.83
C ALA A 121 14.30 9.75 19.86
N ILE A 122 15.28 10.18 19.07
CA ILE A 122 15.18 11.37 18.20
C ILE A 122 15.20 10.97 16.73
N GLN A 123 15.88 9.90 16.40
CA GLN A 123 16.16 9.48 15.03
C GLN A 123 14.91 9.16 14.19
N PRO A 124 13.85 8.47 14.70
CA PRO A 124 12.61 8.30 13.93
C PRO A 124 11.98 9.64 13.53
N ARG A 125 11.94 10.59 14.48
CA ARG A 125 11.42 11.94 14.24
C ARG A 125 12.28 12.70 13.23
N ALA A 126 13.59 12.46 13.22
CA ALA A 126 14.51 13.05 12.25
C ALA A 126 14.14 12.62 10.83
N PHE A 127 13.94 11.31 10.61
CA PHE A 127 13.49 10.78 9.33
C PHE A 127 12.13 11.31 8.92
N THR A 128 11.17 11.41 9.85
CA THR A 128 9.86 12.02 9.55
C THR A 128 9.99 13.45 9.05
N VAL A 129 10.81 14.28 9.70
CA VAL A 129 11.07 15.66 9.27
C VAL A 129 11.82 15.68 7.94
N MET A 130 12.82 14.81 7.76
CA MET A 130 13.60 14.70 6.53
C MET A 130 12.70 14.47 5.31
N GLY A 131 11.79 13.50 5.38
CA GLY A 131 10.82 13.24 4.30
C GLY A 131 9.92 14.43 4.01
N CYS A 132 9.55 15.23 5.01
CA CYS A 132 8.75 16.44 4.80
C CYS A 132 9.55 17.58 4.13
N LEU A 133 10.87 17.61 4.31
CA LEU A 133 11.78 18.60 3.72
C LEU A 133 12.31 18.20 2.35
N ALA A 134 12.26 16.91 2.01
CA ALA A 134 12.69 16.33 0.74
C ALA A 134 11.74 16.69 -0.42
N ARG A 135 11.51 17.99 -0.63
CA ARG A 135 10.56 18.54 -1.61
C ARG A 135 11.18 18.91 -2.95
N GLU A 136 12.50 19.02 -3.00
CA GLU A 136 13.28 19.40 -4.19
C GLU A 136 14.65 18.71 -4.14
N ASP A 137 15.13 18.24 -5.30
CA ASP A 137 16.47 17.69 -5.52
C ASP A 137 16.90 16.58 -4.55
N VAL A 138 16.12 15.49 -4.48
CA VAL A 138 16.57 14.27 -3.79
C VAL A 138 17.68 13.63 -4.62
N ASP A 139 18.89 13.58 -4.06
CA ASP A 139 20.05 12.94 -4.68
C ASP A 139 20.19 11.46 -4.27
N ASP A 140 20.95 10.72 -5.08
CA ASP A 140 21.21 9.30 -4.86
C ASP A 140 22.06 9.07 -3.59
N ASP A 141 22.84 10.06 -3.15
CA ASP A 141 23.65 9.98 -1.94
C ASP A 141 22.77 10.00 -0.67
N LEU A 142 21.76 10.88 -0.62
CA LEU A 142 20.79 10.90 0.46
C LEU A 142 19.98 9.60 0.47
N LEU A 143 19.50 9.14 -0.69
CA LEU A 143 18.78 7.86 -0.78
C LEU A 143 19.63 6.69 -0.29
N TYR A 144 20.90 6.61 -0.70
CA TYR A 144 21.84 5.60 -0.21
C TYR A 144 21.88 5.59 1.32
N GLN A 145 22.05 6.76 1.95
CA GLN A 145 22.11 6.85 3.42
C GLN A 145 20.79 6.43 4.09
N VAL A 146 19.64 6.79 3.50
CA VAL A 146 18.33 6.37 4.00
C VAL A 146 18.14 4.85 3.86
N LEU A 147 18.61 4.24 2.77
CA LEU A 147 18.57 2.79 2.57
C LEU A 147 19.49 2.03 3.54
N VAL A 148 20.68 2.56 3.83
CA VAL A 148 21.56 2.05 4.89
C VAL A 148 20.88 2.09 6.26
N ALA A 149 20.16 3.18 6.56
CA ALA A 149 19.39 3.30 7.79
C ALA A 149 18.19 2.33 7.81
N LEU A 150 17.51 2.14 6.67
CA LEU A 150 16.42 1.18 6.53
C LEU A 150 16.89 -0.24 6.85
N ARG A 151 18.01 -0.65 6.26
CA ARG A 151 18.65 -1.95 6.52
C ARG A 151 18.84 -2.18 8.03
N SER A 152 19.45 -1.20 8.70
CA SER A 152 19.68 -1.25 10.15
C SER A 152 18.37 -1.31 10.95
N SER A 153 17.33 -0.61 10.51
CA SER A 153 16.01 -0.59 11.17
C SER A 153 15.28 -1.94 11.08
N ILE A 154 15.46 -2.69 9.99
CA ILE A 154 14.88 -4.03 9.83
C ILE A 154 15.51 -5.01 10.81
N GLY A 155 16.84 -4.95 11.00
CA GLY A 155 17.54 -5.72 12.02
C GLY A 155 17.00 -5.44 13.44
N ARG A 156 16.85 -4.15 13.78
CA ARG A 156 16.28 -3.74 15.09
C ARG A 156 14.82 -4.17 15.26
N TYR A 157 14.00 -4.05 14.22
CA TYR A 157 12.63 -4.53 14.23
C TYR A 157 12.55 -6.02 14.56
N MET A 158 13.50 -6.83 14.08
CA MET A 158 13.55 -8.26 14.40
C MET A 158 13.95 -8.57 15.83
N GLU A 159 14.92 -7.85 16.37
CA GLU A 159 15.46 -8.13 17.71
C GLU A 159 14.58 -7.54 18.82
N GLU A 160 14.08 -6.32 18.61
CA GLU A 160 13.42 -5.50 19.65
C GLU A 160 11.91 -5.36 19.43
N GLY A 161 11.40 -5.66 18.22
CA GLY A 161 10.01 -5.37 17.85
C GLY A 161 9.71 -3.88 17.69
N ASP A 162 10.74 -3.02 17.66
CA ASP A 162 10.60 -1.57 17.49
C ASP A 162 10.30 -1.23 16.03
N SER A 163 9.03 -0.93 15.74
CA SER A 163 8.58 -0.53 14.41
C SER A 163 8.61 0.98 14.18
N GLU A 164 8.85 1.82 15.19
CA GLU A 164 8.77 3.29 15.06
C GLU A 164 9.80 3.79 14.05
N MET A 165 11.03 3.29 14.14
CA MET A 165 12.10 3.62 13.20
C MET A 165 11.75 3.21 11.76
N LEU A 166 11.29 1.97 11.58
CA LEU A 166 10.94 1.43 10.28
C LEU A 166 9.82 2.25 9.62
N ILE A 167 8.76 2.57 10.37
CA ILE A 167 7.66 3.43 9.90
C ILE A 167 8.18 4.81 9.48
N ALA A 168 9.05 5.42 10.29
CA ALA A 168 9.57 6.74 10.00
C ALA A 168 10.42 6.79 8.74
N ILE A 169 11.30 5.79 8.54
CA ILE A 169 12.15 5.68 7.36
C ILE A 169 11.31 5.40 6.11
N VAL A 170 10.40 4.41 6.16
CA VAL A 170 9.54 4.07 5.01
C VAL A 170 8.65 5.25 4.64
N SER A 171 8.04 5.94 5.63
CA SER A 171 7.22 7.13 5.37
C SER A 171 8.04 8.30 4.81
N SER A 172 9.32 8.41 5.19
CA SER A 172 10.26 9.38 4.61
C SER A 172 10.56 9.05 3.15
N LEU A 173 10.86 7.79 2.85
CA LEU A 173 11.10 7.31 1.48
C LEU A 173 9.86 7.54 0.59
N THR A 174 8.66 7.24 1.08
CA THR A 174 7.40 7.51 0.35
C THR A 174 7.30 8.95 -0.14
N LYS A 175 7.62 9.93 0.72
CA LYS A 175 7.58 11.35 0.35
C LYS A 175 8.70 11.75 -0.62
N MET A 176 9.88 11.15 -0.47
CA MET A 176 11.01 11.37 -1.38
C MET A 176 10.69 10.93 -2.81
N MET A 177 9.83 9.92 -3.00
CA MET A 177 9.46 9.42 -4.33
C MET A 177 8.74 10.48 -5.20
N GLU A 178 8.04 11.45 -4.62
CA GLU A 178 7.37 12.51 -5.41
C GLU A 178 8.36 13.36 -6.22
N LYS A 179 9.63 13.38 -5.82
CA LYS A 179 10.67 14.30 -6.32
C LYS A 179 11.97 13.59 -6.69
N LEU A 180 11.95 12.26 -6.72
CA LEU A 180 13.09 11.49 -7.16
C LEU A 180 13.27 11.68 -8.68
N PRO A 181 14.46 12.10 -9.16
CA PRO A 181 14.72 12.20 -10.59
C PRO A 181 14.56 10.85 -11.28
N THR A 182 14.00 10.86 -12.49
CA THR A 182 13.80 9.65 -13.32
C THR A 182 15.12 8.95 -13.67
N ALA A 183 16.24 9.69 -13.64
CA ALA A 183 17.59 9.16 -13.86
C ALA A 183 18.23 8.52 -12.61
N SER A 184 17.53 8.47 -11.46
CA SER A 184 18.05 7.85 -10.25
C SER A 184 18.37 6.36 -10.47
N ARG A 185 19.53 5.93 -9.98
CA ARG A 185 19.94 4.51 -10.11
C ARG A 185 19.09 3.53 -9.30
N TYR A 186 18.26 4.03 -8.38
CA TYR A 186 17.48 3.21 -7.46
C TYR A 186 16.04 2.97 -7.90
N GLY A 187 15.52 3.76 -8.85
CA GLY A 187 14.08 3.88 -9.10
C GLY A 187 13.36 2.54 -9.23
N VAL A 188 13.83 1.67 -10.14
CA VAL A 188 13.20 0.37 -10.40
C VAL A 188 13.45 -0.64 -9.27
N GLN A 189 14.63 -0.62 -8.64
CA GLN A 189 14.96 -1.51 -7.53
C GLN A 189 14.10 -1.23 -6.29
N LEU A 190 13.72 0.04 -6.06
CA LEU A 190 12.84 0.43 -4.96
C LEU A 190 11.45 -0.22 -5.08
N PHE A 191 11.00 -0.59 -6.29
CA PHE A 191 9.75 -1.34 -6.47
C PHE A 191 9.83 -2.70 -5.78
N TRP A 192 10.91 -3.43 -6.00
CA TRP A 192 11.14 -4.75 -5.41
C TRP A 192 11.38 -4.70 -3.91
N LEU A 193 12.02 -3.62 -3.43
CA LEU A 193 12.13 -3.33 -2.01
C LEU A 193 10.76 -3.10 -1.38
N ALA A 194 9.95 -2.20 -1.95
CA ALA A 194 8.62 -1.89 -1.44
C ALA A 194 7.72 -3.14 -1.42
N LEU A 195 7.74 -3.94 -2.49
CA LEU A 195 6.99 -5.19 -2.58
C LEU A 195 7.45 -6.22 -1.53
N SER A 196 8.76 -6.33 -1.29
CA SER A 196 9.31 -7.21 -0.25
C SER A 196 8.91 -6.76 1.15
N LEU A 197 8.91 -5.45 1.42
CA LEU A 197 8.41 -4.89 2.68
C LEU A 197 6.92 -5.17 2.88
N VAL A 198 6.09 -4.98 1.85
CA VAL A 198 4.64 -5.30 1.91
C VAL A 198 4.40 -6.78 2.24
N ARG A 199 5.19 -7.69 1.67
CA ARG A 199 5.13 -9.13 2.00
C ARG A 199 5.59 -9.41 3.42
N LEU A 200 6.62 -8.71 3.89
CA LEU A 200 7.28 -8.95 5.17
C LEU A 200 6.47 -8.46 6.38
N VAL A 201 5.91 -7.25 6.31
CA VAL A 201 5.41 -6.58 7.52
C VAL A 201 4.03 -7.07 7.98
N PRO A 202 3.75 -7.03 9.30
CA PRO A 202 2.44 -7.35 9.84
C PRO A 202 1.40 -6.26 9.55
N LEU A 203 0.12 -6.58 9.85
CA LEU A 203 -1.05 -5.71 9.62
C LEU A 203 -0.83 -4.23 10.03
N PRO A 204 -0.28 -3.87 11.21
CA PRO A 204 -0.16 -2.47 11.62
C PRO A 204 0.77 -1.62 10.73
N LEU A 205 1.72 -2.26 10.04
CA LEU A 205 2.73 -1.61 9.21
C LEU A 205 2.40 -1.64 7.72
N TYR A 206 1.38 -2.42 7.34
CA TYR A 206 1.01 -2.64 5.95
C TYR A 206 0.70 -1.33 5.21
N ASN A 207 -0.08 -0.43 5.82
CA ASN A 207 -0.47 0.83 5.17
C ASN A 207 0.74 1.70 4.79
N CYS A 208 1.79 1.72 5.64
CA CYS A 208 2.99 2.50 5.41
C CYS A 208 3.78 1.92 4.21
N THR A 209 3.98 0.61 4.17
CA THR A 209 4.72 -0.07 3.09
C THR A 209 3.95 -0.13 1.78
N ALA A 210 2.63 -0.28 1.81
CA ALA A 210 1.78 -0.23 0.63
C ALA A 210 1.76 1.18 0.01
N SER A 211 1.69 2.22 0.84
CA SER A 211 1.80 3.61 0.34
C SER A 211 3.18 3.90 -0.25
N PHE A 212 4.24 3.28 0.29
CA PHE A 212 5.57 3.35 -0.33
C PHE A 212 5.59 2.69 -1.71
N LEU A 213 5.00 1.50 -1.86
CA LEU A 213 4.88 0.82 -3.15
C LEU A 213 4.12 1.68 -4.17
N GLU A 214 2.98 2.27 -3.77
CA GLU A 214 2.20 3.18 -4.60
C GLU A 214 3.03 4.37 -5.10
N ALA A 215 3.76 5.04 -4.20
CA ALA A 215 4.58 6.19 -4.53
C ALA A 215 5.75 5.83 -5.46
N VAL A 216 6.39 4.67 -5.26
CA VAL A 216 7.47 4.17 -6.12
C VAL A 216 6.95 3.90 -7.53
N VAL A 217 5.87 3.13 -7.66
CA VAL A 217 5.29 2.80 -8.97
C VAL A 217 4.84 4.09 -9.69
N GLY A 218 4.23 5.02 -8.96
CA GLY A 218 3.85 6.33 -9.48
C GLY A 218 5.05 7.13 -10.00
N ASN A 219 6.16 7.15 -9.26
CA ASN A 219 7.40 7.82 -9.69
C ASN A 219 7.98 7.18 -10.97
N ILE A 220 8.13 5.84 -11.01
CA ILE A 220 8.67 5.14 -12.20
C ILE A 220 7.78 5.40 -13.43
N ALA A 221 6.45 5.45 -13.26
CA ALA A 221 5.53 5.74 -14.35
C ALA A 221 5.72 7.15 -14.95
N THR A 222 6.24 8.12 -14.18
CA THR A 222 6.55 9.46 -14.72
C THR A 222 7.75 9.49 -15.67
N SER A 223 8.62 8.46 -15.64
CA SER A 223 9.79 8.37 -16.53
C SER A 223 9.44 8.07 -17.99
N GLY A 224 8.24 7.55 -18.26
CA GLY A 224 7.86 7.05 -19.60
C GLY A 224 8.37 5.63 -19.90
N ASP A 225 9.11 5.00 -18.98
CA ASP A 225 9.70 3.66 -19.19
C ASP A 225 8.68 2.53 -19.29
N PHE A 226 7.42 2.81 -18.93
CA PHE A 226 6.30 1.86 -19.03
C PHE A 226 5.57 1.90 -20.37
N GLU A 227 5.83 2.90 -21.22
CA GLU A 227 5.19 3.05 -22.53
C GLU A 227 5.33 1.79 -23.40
N ASP A 228 4.36 1.57 -24.30
CA ASP A 228 4.28 0.44 -25.23
C ASP A 228 4.24 -0.95 -24.56
N GLY A 229 3.63 -1.05 -23.38
CA GLY A 229 3.42 -2.30 -22.65
C GLY A 229 4.69 -2.80 -21.96
N ARG A 230 5.70 -1.94 -21.79
CA ARG A 230 7.00 -2.33 -21.25
C ARG A 230 7.04 -2.38 -19.72
N MET A 231 5.96 -2.04 -19.02
CA MET A 231 5.90 -2.04 -17.54
C MET A 231 6.48 -3.32 -16.91
N VAL A 232 5.96 -4.49 -17.28
CA VAL A 232 6.40 -5.78 -16.71
C VAL A 232 7.86 -6.04 -17.05
N PHE A 233 8.27 -5.76 -18.29
CA PHE A 233 9.64 -5.92 -18.73
C PHE A 233 10.60 -5.03 -17.92
N THR A 234 10.32 -3.73 -17.83
CA THR A 234 11.13 -2.75 -17.09
C THR A 234 11.29 -3.14 -15.63
N LEU A 235 10.19 -3.51 -14.97
CA LEU A 235 10.22 -3.93 -13.56
C LEU A 235 11.02 -5.22 -13.38
N LEU A 236 10.87 -6.22 -14.24
CA LEU A 236 11.66 -7.46 -14.19
C LEU A 236 13.15 -7.23 -14.54
N GLN A 237 13.47 -6.29 -15.44
CA GLN A 237 14.87 -5.93 -15.72
C GLN A 237 15.56 -5.31 -14.50
N GLY A 238 14.88 -4.42 -13.78
CA GLY A 238 15.42 -3.87 -12.53
C GLY A 238 15.52 -4.88 -11.39
N ARG A 239 14.92 -6.06 -11.54
CA ARG A 239 15.05 -7.18 -10.61
C ARG A 239 16.37 -7.93 -10.75
N VAL A 240 16.94 -7.98 -11.96
CA VAL A 240 18.11 -8.82 -12.29
C VAL A 240 19.29 -8.64 -11.32
N PRO A 241 19.67 -7.42 -10.89
CA PRO A 241 20.76 -7.24 -9.91
C PRO A 241 20.45 -7.82 -8.53
N LEU A 242 19.17 -8.07 -8.22
CA LEU A 242 18.67 -8.50 -6.92
C LEU A 242 18.36 -10.00 -6.88
N GLU A 243 18.58 -10.73 -7.98
CA GLU A 243 18.03 -12.07 -8.21
C GLU A 243 18.42 -13.07 -7.11
N GLU A 244 19.66 -13.01 -6.61
CA GLU A 244 20.14 -13.90 -5.56
C GLU A 244 19.26 -13.87 -4.29
N ALA A 245 18.79 -12.69 -3.88
CA ALA A 245 17.87 -12.54 -2.75
C ALA A 245 16.41 -12.70 -3.19
N ALA A 246 16.05 -12.16 -4.36
CA ALA A 246 14.69 -12.12 -4.84
C ALA A 246 14.12 -13.50 -5.16
N THR A 247 14.88 -14.39 -5.81
CA THR A 247 14.44 -15.76 -6.11
C THR A 247 14.18 -16.54 -4.82
N GLN A 248 15.06 -16.42 -3.83
CA GLN A 248 14.87 -17.06 -2.52
C GLN A 248 13.62 -16.51 -1.81
N LEU A 249 13.34 -15.21 -1.88
CA LEU A 249 12.09 -14.64 -1.34
C LEU A 249 10.87 -15.26 -2.02
N ASP A 250 10.89 -15.38 -3.34
CA ASP A 250 9.77 -15.96 -4.10
C ASP A 250 9.53 -17.44 -3.74
N GLU A 251 10.60 -18.22 -3.55
CA GLU A 251 10.51 -19.61 -3.05
C GLU A 251 9.91 -19.64 -1.64
N MET A 252 10.38 -18.77 -0.72
CA MET A 252 9.87 -18.72 0.66
C MET A 252 8.39 -18.35 0.74
N TYR A 253 7.95 -17.42 -0.12
CA TYR A 253 6.54 -17.03 -0.23
C TYR A 253 5.73 -17.98 -1.12
N GLY A 254 6.36 -18.79 -1.96
CA GLY A 254 5.72 -19.62 -2.97
C GLY A 254 4.93 -18.81 -4.01
N ILE A 255 5.41 -17.59 -4.33
CA ILE A 255 4.81 -16.69 -5.33
C ILE A 255 5.93 -16.20 -6.25
N HIS A 256 5.89 -16.63 -7.50
CA HIS A 256 6.93 -16.35 -8.49
C HIS A 256 6.48 -15.26 -9.47
N PHE A 257 7.40 -14.34 -9.79
CA PHE A 257 7.15 -13.32 -10.79
C PHE A 257 7.76 -13.73 -12.14
N SER A 258 6.89 -13.96 -13.12
CA SER A 258 7.26 -14.18 -14.52
C SER A 258 6.60 -13.12 -15.40
N MET A 259 6.99 -13.05 -16.69
CA MET A 259 6.36 -12.14 -17.65
C MET A 259 4.84 -12.35 -17.76
N GLU A 260 4.37 -13.60 -17.64
CA GLU A 260 2.95 -13.94 -17.76
C GLU A 260 2.18 -13.79 -16.44
N SER A 261 2.84 -14.06 -15.31
CA SER A 261 2.21 -14.08 -13.97
C SER A 261 2.39 -12.81 -13.15
N PHE A 262 3.15 -11.82 -13.64
CA PHE A 262 3.58 -10.65 -12.88
C PHE A 262 2.42 -9.95 -12.16
N HIS A 263 1.36 -9.59 -12.91
CA HIS A 263 0.22 -8.87 -12.35
C HIS A 263 -0.51 -9.71 -11.29
N PHE A 264 -0.66 -11.03 -11.48
CA PHE A 264 -1.23 -11.93 -10.49
C PHE A 264 -0.39 -12.01 -9.22
N ALA A 265 0.94 -12.05 -9.34
CA ALA A 265 1.86 -12.08 -8.20
C ALA A 265 1.80 -10.78 -7.38
N VAL A 266 1.68 -9.63 -8.05
CA VAL A 266 1.48 -8.33 -7.38
C VAL A 266 0.13 -8.29 -6.65
N VAL A 267 -0.95 -8.74 -7.30
CA VAL A 267 -2.28 -8.80 -6.66
C VAL A 267 -2.27 -9.77 -5.47
N ALA A 268 -1.67 -10.95 -5.61
CA ALA A 268 -1.54 -11.93 -4.53
C ALA A 268 -0.78 -11.34 -3.32
N THR A 269 0.20 -10.46 -3.55
CA THR A 269 0.91 -9.76 -2.49
C THR A 269 0.03 -8.75 -1.73
N LEU A 270 -0.92 -8.09 -2.42
CA LEU A 270 -1.74 -6.99 -1.89
C LEU A 270 -3.11 -7.45 -1.36
N VAL A 271 -3.60 -8.62 -1.79
CA VAL A 271 -4.97 -9.08 -1.50
C VAL A 271 -5.25 -9.28 0.00
N LYS A 272 -4.23 -9.62 0.81
CA LYS A 272 -4.32 -9.67 2.28
C LYS A 272 -4.80 -8.36 2.89
N GLY A 273 -4.39 -7.24 2.29
CA GLY A 273 -4.79 -5.90 2.72
C GLY A 273 -6.22 -5.53 2.33
N LEU A 274 -6.97 -6.40 1.64
CA LEU A 274 -8.39 -6.20 1.34
C LEU A 274 -9.32 -6.86 2.35
N ALA A 275 -8.78 -7.72 3.24
CA ALA A 275 -9.55 -8.42 4.26
C ALA A 275 -9.89 -7.55 5.47
N ASP A 276 -9.04 -6.58 5.81
CA ASP A 276 -9.18 -5.76 7.02
C ASP A 276 -9.58 -4.31 6.71
N ASN A 277 -10.53 -3.75 7.48
CA ASN A 277 -11.08 -2.41 7.25
C ASN A 277 -10.04 -1.27 7.37
N VAL A 278 -8.99 -1.44 8.17
CA VAL A 278 -7.92 -0.45 8.36
C VAL A 278 -7.00 -0.39 7.13
N THR A 279 -6.82 -1.53 6.44
CA THR A 279 -5.90 -1.64 5.30
C THR A 279 -6.58 -1.58 3.93
N LYS A 280 -7.88 -1.94 3.87
CA LYS A 280 -8.69 -2.02 2.65
C LYS A 280 -8.60 -0.79 1.77
N ASN A 281 -8.72 0.41 2.35
CA ASN A 281 -8.66 1.66 1.58
C ASN A 281 -7.32 1.87 0.88
N THR A 282 -6.21 1.60 1.58
CA THR A 282 -4.86 1.74 1.02
C THR A 282 -4.64 0.70 -0.08
N SER A 283 -5.00 -0.56 0.16
CA SER A 283 -4.89 -1.63 -0.82
C SER A 283 -5.67 -1.35 -2.10
N ILE A 284 -6.90 -0.85 -1.97
CA ILE A 284 -7.71 -0.43 -3.13
C ILE A 284 -6.98 0.65 -3.91
N ARG A 285 -6.44 1.67 -3.22
CA ARG A 285 -5.72 2.77 -3.87
C ARG A 285 -4.50 2.26 -4.66
N VAL A 286 -3.66 1.42 -4.04
CA VAL A 286 -2.48 0.84 -4.72
C VAL A 286 -2.89 -0.01 -5.93
N LEU A 287 -3.90 -0.86 -5.80
CA LEU A 287 -4.40 -1.69 -6.89
C LEU A 287 -5.01 -0.86 -8.03
N SER A 288 -5.73 0.22 -7.70
CA SER A 288 -6.26 1.17 -8.69
C SER A 288 -5.12 1.89 -9.42
N THR A 289 -4.10 2.37 -8.71
CA THR A 289 -2.92 3.00 -9.35
C THR A 289 -2.19 2.04 -10.28
N LEU A 290 -1.99 0.77 -9.88
CA LEU A 290 -1.39 -0.24 -10.73
C LEU A 290 -2.25 -0.54 -11.97
N LEU A 291 -3.57 -0.62 -11.80
CA LEU A 291 -4.50 -0.80 -12.92
C LEU A 291 -4.45 0.38 -13.89
N GLU A 292 -4.50 1.61 -13.37
CA GLU A 292 -4.41 2.84 -14.17
C GLU A 292 -3.12 2.86 -14.97
N ILE A 293 -1.98 2.62 -14.32
CA ILE A 293 -0.67 2.59 -14.99
C ILE A 293 -0.60 1.49 -16.04
N THR A 294 -1.05 0.28 -15.72
CA THR A 294 -1.10 -0.84 -16.68
C THR A 294 -1.95 -0.47 -17.89
N SER A 295 -3.11 0.16 -17.68
CA SER A 295 -4.04 0.55 -18.75
C SER A 295 -3.54 1.68 -19.64
N VAL A 296 -2.76 2.62 -19.10
CA VAL A 296 -2.14 3.71 -19.87
C VAL A 296 -0.93 3.23 -20.64
N SER A 297 -0.25 2.21 -20.12
CA SER A 297 0.96 1.67 -20.71
C SER A 297 0.71 0.87 -22.00
N THR A 298 -0.52 0.46 -22.33
CA THR A 298 -0.76 -0.46 -23.45
C THR A 298 -0.46 0.14 -24.82
N PRO A 299 0.16 -0.63 -25.74
CA PRO A 299 0.45 -0.16 -27.09
C PRO A 299 -0.85 0.16 -27.85
N HIS A 300 -0.85 1.28 -28.58
CA HIS A 300 -1.96 1.75 -29.43
C HIS A 300 -3.28 2.13 -28.72
N GLY A 301 -3.28 2.27 -27.39
CA GLY A 301 -4.49 2.66 -26.66
C GLY A 301 -5.60 1.61 -26.70
N THR A 302 -5.27 0.35 -27.03
CA THR A 302 -6.18 -0.78 -26.82
C THR A 302 -6.43 -0.89 -25.32
N ARG A 303 -7.67 -0.62 -24.92
CA ARG A 303 -8.13 -0.73 -23.54
C ARG A 303 -8.97 -1.99 -23.40
N PHE A 304 -9.30 -2.34 -22.16
CA PHE A 304 -10.33 -3.34 -21.91
C PHE A 304 -11.59 -3.02 -22.75
N PRO A 305 -12.17 -3.98 -23.49
CA PRO A 305 -12.05 -5.45 -23.34
C PRO A 305 -11.02 -6.15 -24.25
N ASP A 306 -10.21 -5.43 -25.03
CA ASP A 306 -9.27 -6.04 -25.98
C ASP A 306 -7.90 -6.35 -25.37
N ASP A 307 -7.47 -5.56 -24.38
CA ASP A 307 -6.32 -5.89 -23.55
C ASP A 307 -6.75 -6.56 -22.22
N LEU A 308 -6.14 -7.71 -21.94
CA LEU A 308 -6.44 -8.56 -20.78
C LEU A 308 -5.40 -8.39 -19.66
N SER A 309 -4.35 -7.59 -19.85
CA SER A 309 -3.26 -7.42 -18.87
C SER A 309 -3.75 -6.86 -17.51
N GLY A 310 -4.79 -6.01 -17.54
CA GLY A 310 -5.41 -5.41 -16.35
C GLY A 310 -6.39 -6.31 -15.59
N ILE A 311 -6.74 -7.50 -16.11
CA ILE A 311 -7.73 -8.40 -15.50
C ILE A 311 -7.43 -8.79 -14.05
N PRO A 312 -6.16 -9.07 -13.65
CA PRO A 312 -5.87 -9.44 -12.26
C PRO A 312 -6.30 -8.36 -11.27
N TYR A 313 -6.03 -7.10 -11.57
CA TYR A 313 -6.40 -5.96 -10.75
C TYR A 313 -7.92 -5.73 -10.79
N LEU A 314 -8.49 -5.69 -12.00
CA LEU A 314 -9.90 -5.44 -12.21
C LEU A 314 -10.79 -6.48 -11.52
N GLY A 315 -10.51 -7.78 -11.73
CA GLY A 315 -11.30 -8.87 -11.14
C GLY A 315 -11.30 -8.81 -9.61
N THR A 316 -10.14 -8.53 -9.01
CA THR A 316 -10.00 -8.38 -7.55
C THR A 316 -10.74 -7.14 -7.03
N LEU A 317 -10.63 -6.00 -7.74
CA LEU A 317 -11.33 -4.77 -7.36
C LEU A 317 -12.85 -4.91 -7.50
N ILE A 318 -13.36 -5.55 -8.56
CA ILE A 318 -14.80 -5.81 -8.71
C ILE A 318 -15.30 -6.71 -7.57
N ALA A 319 -14.58 -7.80 -7.30
CA ALA A 319 -14.95 -8.76 -6.27
C ALA A 319 -14.97 -8.12 -4.86
N ARG A 320 -13.95 -7.31 -4.52
CA ARG A 320 -13.72 -6.87 -3.12
C ARG A 320 -13.98 -5.39 -2.82
N SER A 321 -13.93 -4.51 -3.82
CA SER A 321 -13.91 -3.05 -3.59
C SER A 321 -15.17 -2.32 -4.03
N LEU A 322 -15.93 -2.85 -4.99
CA LEU A 322 -17.03 -2.12 -5.63
C LEU A 322 -18.16 -1.80 -4.63
N SER A 323 -18.15 -0.60 -4.06
CA SER A 323 -19.24 -0.04 -3.27
C SER A 323 -19.92 1.05 -4.10
N PRO A 324 -21.27 1.09 -4.17
CA PRO A 324 -22.00 2.03 -5.02
C PRO A 324 -21.76 3.52 -4.69
N SER A 325 -21.08 3.85 -3.59
CA SER A 325 -20.89 5.23 -3.11
C SER A 325 -19.55 5.90 -3.43
N ARG A 326 -18.52 5.18 -3.91
CA ARG A 326 -17.18 5.76 -4.11
C ARG A 326 -16.91 6.01 -5.60
N SER A 327 -17.10 7.26 -6.02
CA SER A 327 -17.41 7.62 -7.40
C SER A 327 -16.24 7.99 -8.33
N ASP A 328 -15.04 8.27 -7.84
CA ASP A 328 -13.96 8.87 -8.65
C ASP A 328 -13.27 7.94 -9.69
N THR A 329 -12.44 7.03 -9.19
CA THR A 329 -11.32 6.46 -9.96
C THR A 329 -11.64 5.14 -10.65
N ASN A 330 -12.31 4.21 -9.93
CA ASN A 330 -12.75 2.93 -10.50
C ASN A 330 -13.80 3.11 -11.61
N LYS A 331 -14.48 4.27 -11.64
CA LYS A 331 -15.38 4.62 -12.72
C LYS A 331 -14.61 4.99 -14.00
N SER A 332 -13.48 5.70 -13.93
CA SER A 332 -12.78 6.11 -15.16
C SER A 332 -12.39 4.93 -16.07
N PHE A 333 -12.00 3.80 -15.47
CA PHE A 333 -11.63 2.58 -16.20
C PHE A 333 -12.84 1.81 -16.74
N LEU A 334 -13.93 1.68 -15.96
CA LEU A 334 -15.15 1.01 -16.41
C LEU A 334 -15.96 1.84 -17.42
N PHE A 335 -15.92 3.17 -17.32
CA PHE A 335 -16.69 4.11 -18.14
C PHE A 335 -15.93 4.62 -19.38
N SER A 336 -14.71 4.15 -19.64
CA SER A 336 -14.03 4.41 -20.92
C SER A 336 -14.23 3.29 -21.96
N ALA A 337 -15.02 2.26 -21.64
CA ALA A 337 -15.70 1.47 -22.66
C ALA A 337 -16.76 2.34 -23.34
N GLU A 338 -16.79 2.40 -24.67
CA GLU A 338 -17.57 3.34 -25.50
C GLU A 338 -19.12 3.29 -25.34
N ASN A 339 -19.65 2.63 -24.31
CA ASN A 339 -21.09 2.57 -24.03
C ASN A 339 -21.40 3.25 -22.67
N PRO A 340 -22.22 4.31 -22.66
CA PRO A 340 -22.69 4.92 -21.41
C PRO A 340 -23.73 3.99 -20.79
N VAL A 341 -23.28 3.01 -20.01
CA VAL A 341 -24.19 2.28 -19.11
C VAL A 341 -24.51 3.23 -17.96
N GLY A 342 -25.80 3.51 -17.76
CA GLY A 342 -26.29 4.56 -16.88
C GLY A 342 -25.82 4.49 -15.42
N ASP A 343 -26.19 5.50 -14.63
CA ASP A 343 -25.73 5.78 -13.24
C ASP A 343 -25.85 4.62 -12.22
N TYR A 344 -26.50 3.50 -12.57
CA TYR A 344 -26.69 2.33 -11.72
C TYR A 344 -26.20 1.06 -12.41
N VAL A 345 -24.89 0.86 -12.47
CA VAL A 345 -24.32 -0.41 -12.93
C VAL A 345 -24.32 -1.40 -11.77
N THR A 346 -25.03 -2.53 -11.90
CA THR A 346 -24.99 -3.56 -10.87
C THR A 346 -23.67 -4.34 -10.94
N PRO A 347 -23.14 -4.87 -9.82
CA PRO A 347 -21.93 -5.71 -9.84
C PRO A 347 -22.04 -6.90 -10.80
N GLY A 348 -23.25 -7.46 -10.95
CA GLY A 348 -23.53 -8.56 -11.87
C GLY A 348 -23.45 -8.15 -13.35
N ASP A 349 -23.74 -6.89 -13.69
CA ASP A 349 -23.62 -6.39 -15.06
C ASP A 349 -22.16 -6.19 -15.45
N ILE A 350 -21.32 -5.67 -14.54
CA ILE A 350 -19.88 -5.49 -14.78
C ILE A 350 -19.19 -6.86 -14.94
N MET A 351 -19.55 -7.83 -14.11
CA MET A 351 -19.00 -9.20 -14.22
C MET A 351 -19.37 -9.87 -15.55
N ARG A 352 -20.56 -9.57 -16.11
CA ARG A 352 -20.98 -10.06 -17.43
C ARG A 352 -20.26 -9.39 -18.60
N LEU A 353 -19.65 -8.21 -18.41
CA LEU A 353 -18.84 -7.55 -19.43
C LEU A 353 -17.48 -8.24 -19.62
N ILE A 354 -17.05 -9.08 -18.67
CA ILE A 354 -15.83 -9.85 -18.79
C ILE A 354 -16.13 -11.06 -19.70
N ASP A 355 -15.64 -11.00 -20.94
CA ASP A 355 -15.70 -12.12 -21.87
C ASP A 355 -14.75 -13.25 -21.41
N MET A 356 -15.30 -14.22 -20.69
CA MET A 356 -14.54 -15.36 -20.15
C MET A 356 -14.01 -16.29 -21.26
N GLU A 357 -14.49 -16.18 -22.50
CA GLU A 357 -13.97 -17.00 -23.60
C GLU A 357 -12.53 -16.62 -23.97
N LYS A 358 -12.17 -15.34 -23.83
CA LYS A 358 -10.85 -14.81 -24.16
C LYS A 358 -9.78 -15.07 -23.09
N ILE A 359 -10.18 -15.37 -21.85
CA ILE A 359 -9.26 -15.57 -20.72
C ILE A 359 -8.73 -17.01 -20.73
N LYS A 360 -7.42 -17.19 -20.51
CA LYS A 360 -6.84 -18.53 -20.38
C LYS A 360 -7.30 -19.19 -19.08
N ASP A 361 -7.50 -20.51 -19.10
CA ASP A 361 -7.97 -21.26 -17.91
C ASP A 361 -7.08 -21.04 -16.67
N LYS A 362 -5.75 -20.97 -16.87
CA LYS A 362 -4.78 -20.73 -15.78
C LYS A 362 -4.93 -19.33 -15.15
N GLU A 363 -5.14 -18.32 -15.99
CA GLU A 363 -5.32 -16.92 -15.57
C GLU A 363 -6.66 -16.75 -14.83
N LEU A 364 -7.71 -17.40 -15.32
CA LEU A 364 -9.02 -17.43 -14.66
C LEU A 364 -8.95 -18.16 -13.31
N LEU A 365 -8.29 -19.32 -13.26
CA LEU A 365 -8.08 -20.08 -12.03
C LEU A 365 -7.37 -19.22 -10.97
N LEU A 366 -6.28 -18.55 -11.33
CA LEU A 366 -5.55 -17.65 -10.43
C LEU A 366 -6.40 -16.48 -9.95
N ASN A 367 -7.15 -15.83 -10.85
CA ASN A 367 -8.02 -14.72 -10.49
C ASN A 367 -9.04 -15.13 -9.43
N VAL A 368 -9.67 -16.29 -9.64
CA VAL A 368 -10.67 -16.83 -8.71
C VAL A 368 -10.03 -17.30 -7.41
N ALA A 369 -8.91 -18.02 -7.46
CA ALA A 369 -8.18 -18.47 -6.27
C ALA A 369 -7.75 -17.28 -5.40
N ILE A 370 -7.23 -16.21 -6.00
CA ILE A 370 -6.91 -14.96 -5.31
C ILE A 370 -8.18 -14.34 -4.69
N GLY A 371 -9.29 -14.36 -5.43
CA GLY A 371 -10.59 -13.89 -4.96
C GLY A 371 -11.11 -14.62 -3.71
N LEU A 372 -10.71 -15.87 -3.48
CA LEU A 372 -11.10 -16.71 -2.36
C LEU A 372 -10.28 -16.52 -1.07
N ILE A 373 -9.13 -15.84 -1.13
CA ILE A 373 -8.25 -15.63 0.02
C ILE A 373 -8.97 -14.89 1.15
N ASP A 374 -8.90 -15.38 2.40
CA ASP A 374 -9.55 -14.75 3.55
C ASP A 374 -11.07 -14.53 3.37
N PHE A 375 -11.73 -15.30 2.49
CA PHE A 375 -13.16 -15.12 2.17
C PHE A 375 -14.06 -15.05 3.41
N THR A 376 -13.78 -15.88 4.41
CA THR A 376 -14.55 -15.95 5.67
C THR A 376 -14.45 -14.67 6.50
N PHE A 377 -13.41 -13.86 6.30
CA PHE A 377 -13.19 -12.60 7.01
C PHE A 377 -13.75 -11.39 6.25
N LEU A 378 -14.23 -11.57 5.02
CA LEU A 378 -14.81 -10.51 4.21
C LEU A 378 -16.21 -10.11 4.71
N GLU A 379 -16.59 -8.85 4.47
CA GLU A 379 -17.96 -8.36 4.71
C GLU A 379 -19.00 -9.15 3.87
N ASP A 380 -20.21 -9.35 4.39
CA ASP A 380 -21.30 -10.07 3.69
C ASP A 380 -21.54 -9.56 2.25
N SER A 381 -21.48 -8.24 2.05
CA SER A 381 -21.68 -7.64 0.72
C SER A 381 -20.60 -8.05 -0.30
N VAL A 382 -19.38 -8.30 0.18
CA VAL A 382 -18.24 -8.74 -0.61
C VAL A 382 -18.34 -10.24 -0.86
N GLN A 383 -18.69 -11.02 0.17
CA GLN A 383 -18.93 -12.47 0.05
C GLN A 383 -20.00 -12.76 -0.99
N TYR A 384 -21.13 -12.04 -0.94
CA TYR A 384 -22.19 -12.11 -1.95
C TYR A 384 -21.67 -11.93 -3.38
N ARG A 385 -20.86 -10.88 -3.63
CA ARG A 385 -20.30 -10.60 -4.97
C ARG A 385 -19.34 -11.69 -5.42
N CYS A 386 -18.49 -12.18 -4.53
CA CYS A 386 -17.57 -13.26 -4.84
C CYS A 386 -18.34 -14.56 -5.19
N LEU A 387 -19.43 -14.88 -4.48
CA LEU A 387 -20.31 -16.02 -4.81
C LEU A 387 -20.98 -15.87 -6.18
N LEU A 388 -21.45 -14.67 -6.53
CA LEU A 388 -22.00 -14.42 -7.88
C LEU A 388 -20.96 -14.68 -8.96
N TRP A 389 -19.73 -14.20 -8.76
CA TRP A 389 -18.62 -14.42 -9.69
C TRP A 389 -18.29 -15.90 -9.83
N LEU A 390 -18.17 -16.62 -8.71
CA LEU A 390 -17.92 -18.06 -8.68
C LEU A 390 -19.00 -18.84 -9.43
N ASN A 391 -20.27 -18.48 -9.24
CA ASN A 391 -21.36 -19.15 -9.93
C ASN A 391 -21.30 -18.92 -11.45
N GLN A 392 -20.95 -17.71 -11.90
CA GLN A 392 -20.73 -17.44 -13.32
C GLN A 392 -19.57 -18.27 -13.90
N VAL A 393 -18.45 -18.36 -13.18
CA VAL A 393 -17.30 -19.17 -13.60
C VAL A 393 -17.67 -20.66 -13.66
N ALA A 394 -18.41 -21.17 -12.67
CA ALA A 394 -18.87 -22.56 -12.65
C ALA A 394 -19.79 -22.92 -13.82
N LEU A 395 -20.63 -21.97 -14.27
CA LEU A 395 -21.52 -22.15 -15.42
C LEU A 395 -20.76 -22.09 -16.76
N GLN A 396 -19.84 -21.13 -16.93
CA GLN A 396 -19.17 -20.90 -18.22
C GLN A 396 -17.90 -21.75 -18.42
N ARG A 397 -17.10 -21.96 -17.36
CA ARG A 397 -15.82 -22.69 -17.38
C ARG A 397 -15.80 -23.77 -16.28
N PRO A 398 -16.59 -24.84 -16.40
CA PRO A 398 -16.72 -25.87 -15.37
C PRO A 398 -15.42 -26.62 -15.08
N THR A 399 -14.48 -26.68 -16.04
CA THR A 399 -13.16 -27.29 -15.84
C THR A 399 -12.31 -26.50 -14.85
N VAL A 400 -12.34 -25.17 -14.91
CA VAL A 400 -11.64 -24.28 -13.96
C VAL A 400 -12.27 -24.37 -12.58
N ALA A 401 -13.61 -24.35 -12.51
CA ALA A 401 -14.33 -24.48 -11.25
C ALA A 401 -14.08 -25.83 -10.55
N LEU A 402 -13.79 -26.90 -11.31
CA LEU A 402 -13.55 -28.23 -10.76
C LEU A 402 -12.32 -28.27 -9.85
N HIS A 403 -11.26 -27.54 -10.22
CA HIS A 403 -10.06 -27.41 -9.38
C HIS A 403 -10.34 -26.67 -8.06
N LEU A 404 -11.38 -25.84 -8.02
CA LEU A 404 -11.71 -25.01 -6.86
C LEU A 404 -12.82 -25.62 -5.99
N CYS A 405 -13.34 -26.80 -6.34
CA CYS A 405 -14.48 -27.42 -5.65
C CYS A 405 -14.22 -27.63 -4.16
N SER A 406 -13.06 -28.17 -3.76
CA SER A 406 -12.74 -28.39 -2.34
C SER A 406 -12.74 -27.07 -1.53
N PRO A 407 -11.97 -26.02 -1.91
CA PRO A 407 -12.04 -24.72 -1.25
C PRO A 407 -13.45 -24.10 -1.22
N ILE A 408 -14.19 -24.21 -2.32
CA ILE A 408 -15.56 -23.67 -2.44
C ILE A 408 -16.51 -24.39 -1.49
N ILE A 409 -16.46 -25.72 -1.40
CA ILE A 409 -17.32 -26.51 -0.49
C ILE A 409 -17.03 -26.15 0.96
N ASN A 410 -15.75 -26.14 1.37
CA ASN A 410 -15.36 -25.76 2.73
C ASN A 410 -15.83 -24.35 3.10
N MET A 411 -15.78 -23.42 2.15
CA MET A 411 -16.27 -22.06 2.34
C MET A 411 -17.81 -22.01 2.47
N LEU A 412 -18.51 -22.74 1.61
CA LEU A 412 -19.98 -22.81 1.63
C LEU A 412 -20.50 -23.45 2.92
N ASP A 413 -19.85 -24.50 3.42
CA ASP A 413 -20.21 -25.13 4.70
C ASP A 413 -20.09 -24.14 5.86
N ASN A 414 -19.00 -23.37 5.92
CA ASN A 414 -18.82 -22.33 6.92
C ASN A 414 -19.89 -21.23 6.79
N LEU A 415 -20.16 -20.75 5.57
CA LEU A 415 -21.16 -19.73 5.30
C LEU A 415 -22.58 -20.16 5.69
N LEU A 416 -22.98 -21.39 5.36
CA LEU A 416 -24.32 -21.89 5.67
C LEU A 416 -24.56 -21.99 7.19
N ILE A 417 -23.49 -22.15 7.96
CA ILE A 417 -23.55 -22.20 9.43
C ILE A 417 -23.54 -20.79 10.02
N SER A 418 -22.72 -19.88 9.51
CA SER A 418 -22.44 -18.59 10.16
C SER A 418 -23.20 -17.39 9.59
N CYS A 419 -23.65 -17.43 8.34
CA CYS A 419 -24.18 -16.25 7.64
C CYS A 419 -25.62 -15.96 8.03
N GLN A 420 -25.92 -14.68 8.29
CA GLN A 420 -27.27 -14.19 8.61
C GLN A 420 -27.93 -13.45 7.44
N ASN A 421 -27.18 -13.15 6.38
CA ASN A 421 -27.65 -12.38 5.24
C ASN A 421 -28.34 -13.28 4.21
N ALA A 422 -29.65 -13.08 4.03
CA ALA A 422 -30.47 -13.87 3.11
C ALA A 422 -29.95 -13.85 1.67
N ALA A 423 -29.48 -12.72 1.15
CA ALA A 423 -28.99 -12.61 -0.23
C ALA A 423 -27.69 -13.39 -0.46
N THR A 424 -26.82 -13.43 0.57
CA THR A 424 -25.57 -14.19 0.53
C THR A 424 -25.85 -15.69 0.61
N LEU A 425 -26.78 -16.10 1.48
CA LEU A 425 -27.25 -17.48 1.59
C LEU A 425 -27.94 -17.98 0.30
N GLU A 426 -28.76 -17.15 -0.34
CA GLU A 426 -29.40 -17.49 -1.62
C GLU A 426 -28.34 -17.71 -2.72
N SER A 427 -27.34 -16.83 -2.81
CA SER A 427 -26.24 -16.98 -3.77
C SER A 427 -25.37 -18.20 -3.47
N ALA A 428 -25.14 -18.52 -2.20
CA ALA A 428 -24.44 -19.73 -1.78
C ALA A 428 -25.22 -20.99 -2.18
N HIS A 429 -26.54 -20.98 -1.98
CA HIS A 429 -27.42 -22.08 -2.40
C HIS A 429 -27.42 -22.25 -3.93
N ASP A 430 -27.44 -21.15 -4.69
CA ASP A 430 -27.37 -21.21 -6.16
C ASP A 430 -26.04 -21.80 -6.64
N LEU A 431 -24.91 -21.41 -6.04
CA LEU A 431 -23.61 -22.00 -6.35
C LEU A 431 -23.57 -23.51 -6.02
N LEU A 432 -24.09 -23.91 -4.85
CA LEU A 432 -24.21 -25.33 -4.47
C LEU A 432 -25.06 -26.11 -5.48
N ARG A 433 -26.18 -25.53 -5.92
CA ARG A 433 -27.04 -26.13 -6.95
C ARG A 433 -26.30 -26.30 -8.27
N THR A 434 -25.53 -25.30 -8.71
CA THR A 434 -24.74 -25.38 -9.93
C THR A 434 -23.69 -26.49 -9.85
N ILE A 435 -22.99 -26.61 -8.73
CA ILE A 435 -21.97 -27.64 -8.52
C ILE A 435 -22.59 -29.04 -8.45
N THR A 436 -23.68 -29.21 -7.69
CA THR A 436 -24.32 -30.53 -7.51
C THR A 436 -25.11 -31.02 -8.71
N SER A 437 -25.68 -30.11 -9.52
CA SER A 437 -26.47 -30.48 -10.70
C SER A 437 -25.62 -30.85 -11.92
N ASN A 438 -24.35 -30.45 -11.95
CA ASN A 438 -23.48 -30.72 -13.09
C ASN A 438 -22.66 -32.01 -12.86
N PRO A 439 -22.83 -33.04 -13.71
CA PRO A 439 -22.21 -34.35 -13.51
C PRO A 439 -20.68 -34.31 -13.54
N LYS A 440 -20.08 -33.25 -14.11
CA LYS A 440 -18.62 -33.07 -14.15
C LYS A 440 -18.00 -32.92 -12.76
N PHE A 441 -18.76 -32.47 -11.76
CA PHE A 441 -18.26 -32.28 -10.39
C PHE A 441 -18.48 -33.50 -9.47
N SER A 442 -19.08 -34.59 -9.98
CA SER A 442 -19.43 -35.78 -9.18
C SER A 442 -18.23 -36.53 -8.58
N GLY A 443 -17.01 -36.32 -9.10
CA GLY A 443 -15.75 -36.86 -8.57
C GLY A 443 -14.84 -35.83 -7.91
N ALA A 444 -15.32 -34.61 -7.64
CA ALA A 444 -14.48 -33.47 -7.27
C ALA A 444 -13.98 -33.46 -5.81
N VAL A 445 -14.35 -34.44 -4.98
CA VAL A 445 -14.04 -34.46 -3.53
C VAL A 445 -12.53 -34.63 -3.27
N ASP A 446 -11.76 -35.20 -4.21
CA ASP A 446 -10.30 -35.39 -4.09
C ASP A 446 -9.45 -34.35 -4.86
N THR A 447 -10.04 -33.19 -5.22
CA THR A 447 -9.36 -32.18 -6.08
C THR A 447 -8.38 -31.24 -5.36
N SER A 448 -8.27 -31.31 -4.03
CA SER A 448 -7.40 -30.39 -3.27
C SER A 448 -5.92 -30.54 -3.64
N GLU A 449 -5.44 -31.79 -3.71
CA GLU A 449 -4.06 -32.09 -4.15
C GLU A 449 -3.84 -31.62 -5.59
N MET A 450 -4.85 -31.80 -6.47
CA MET A 450 -4.76 -31.32 -7.85
C MET A 450 -4.69 -29.80 -7.96
N LEU A 451 -5.33 -29.04 -7.06
CA LEU A 451 -5.24 -27.58 -7.06
C LEU A 451 -3.86 -27.11 -6.60
N GLU A 452 -3.34 -27.71 -5.53
CA GLU A 452 -2.01 -27.41 -5.01
C GLU A 452 -0.93 -27.69 -6.06
N ASP A 453 -0.97 -28.86 -6.72
CA ASP A 453 -0.06 -29.22 -7.81
C ASP A 453 -0.13 -28.22 -8.99
N VAL A 454 -1.33 -27.79 -9.36
CA VAL A 454 -1.53 -26.82 -10.45
C VAL A 454 -1.01 -25.44 -10.05
N LEU A 455 -1.27 -25.00 -8.82
CA LEU A 455 -0.77 -23.72 -8.31
C LEU A 455 0.76 -23.75 -8.20
N GLU A 456 1.35 -24.84 -7.69
CA GLU A 456 2.80 -25.03 -7.64
C GLU A 456 3.41 -24.99 -9.05
N GLY A 457 2.82 -25.70 -10.01
CA GLY A 457 3.27 -25.70 -11.41
C GLY A 457 3.17 -24.35 -12.12
N ILE A 458 2.34 -23.41 -11.63
CA ILE A 458 2.23 -22.03 -12.14
C ILE A 458 3.08 -21.05 -11.29
N GLY A 459 3.68 -21.51 -10.19
CA GLY A 459 4.52 -20.70 -9.31
C GLY A 459 3.78 -19.98 -8.18
N PHE A 460 2.58 -20.44 -7.81
CA PHE A 460 1.71 -19.90 -6.75
C PHE A 460 1.42 -20.93 -5.63
N GLY A 461 2.27 -21.93 -5.43
CA GLY A 461 2.06 -22.96 -4.40
C GLY A 461 1.92 -22.40 -2.97
N GLY A 462 2.48 -21.21 -2.71
CA GLY A 462 2.37 -20.54 -1.41
C GLY A 462 1.17 -19.61 -1.27
N LEU A 463 0.24 -19.58 -2.23
CA LEU A 463 -0.89 -18.64 -2.25
C LEU A 463 -1.65 -18.64 -0.92
N TRP A 464 -2.16 -19.79 -0.46
CA TRP A 464 -2.98 -19.86 0.75
C TRP A 464 -2.25 -19.53 2.05
N ARG A 465 -0.91 -19.68 2.09
CA ARG A 465 -0.08 -19.43 3.29
C ARG A 465 0.41 -17.99 3.37
N SER A 466 0.85 -17.43 2.25
CA SER A 466 1.67 -16.22 2.20
C SER A 466 0.87 -14.93 1.97
N THR A 467 -0.40 -15.05 1.59
CA THR A 467 -1.26 -13.92 1.21
C THR A 467 -2.35 -13.65 2.24
N THR A 468 -2.12 -13.94 3.52
CA THR A 468 -3.08 -13.69 4.60
C THR A 468 -2.36 -13.09 5.82
N PHE A 469 -3.07 -12.30 6.62
CA PHE A 469 -2.59 -11.86 7.94
C PHE A 469 -2.96 -12.82 9.07
N HIS A 470 -3.82 -13.80 8.80
CA HIS A 470 -4.39 -14.69 9.82
C HIS A 470 -3.51 -15.91 10.11
N VAL A 471 -2.58 -16.24 9.20
CA VAL A 471 -1.61 -17.31 9.37
C VAL A 471 -0.25 -16.69 9.68
N ARG A 472 0.37 -17.12 10.79
CA ARG A 472 1.72 -16.69 11.13
C ARG A 472 2.71 -17.34 10.17
N ASN A 473 3.51 -16.53 9.48
CA ASN A 473 4.53 -17.04 8.58
C ASN A 473 5.66 -17.69 9.38
N GLU A 474 5.80 -19.01 9.28
CA GLU A 474 6.87 -19.77 9.95
C GLU A 474 8.27 -19.31 9.49
N ASN A 475 8.35 -18.73 8.30
CA ASN A 475 9.58 -18.31 7.63
C ASN A 475 9.91 -16.83 7.80
N GLU A 476 9.18 -16.11 8.66
CA GLU A 476 9.33 -14.65 8.85
C GLU A 476 10.79 -14.23 9.07
N ARG A 477 11.53 -14.93 9.94
CA ARG A 477 12.95 -14.63 10.20
C ARG A 477 13.83 -14.76 8.96
N GLN A 478 13.60 -15.78 8.13
CA GLN A 478 14.36 -16.02 6.92
C GLN A 478 14.00 -15.01 5.83
N CYS A 479 12.70 -14.68 5.67
CA CYS A 479 12.23 -13.60 4.82
C CYS A 479 12.86 -12.26 5.20
N THR A 480 13.05 -11.98 6.50
CA THR A 480 13.72 -10.76 6.94
C THR A 480 15.20 -10.73 6.56
N ILE A 481 15.94 -11.83 6.77
CA ILE A 481 17.35 -11.93 6.38
C ILE A 481 17.51 -11.73 4.86
N LEU A 482 16.59 -12.30 4.08
CA LEU A 482 16.59 -12.12 2.62
C LEU A 482 16.22 -10.69 2.22
N THR A 483 15.33 -10.02 2.96
CA THR A 483 15.00 -8.60 2.74
C THR A 483 16.20 -7.70 3.10
N ASP A 484 16.95 -8.01 4.15
CA ASP A 484 18.22 -7.34 4.48
C ASP A 484 19.23 -7.50 3.34
N LYS A 485 19.40 -8.73 2.84
CA LYS A 485 20.26 -9.02 1.69
C LYS A 485 19.79 -8.30 0.42
N LEU A 486 18.48 -8.22 0.19
CA LEU A 486 17.92 -7.46 -0.93
C LEU A 486 18.32 -5.98 -0.84
N ILE A 487 18.24 -5.37 0.36
CA ILE A 487 18.69 -3.98 0.54
C ILE A 487 20.19 -3.86 0.32
N GLU A 488 21.00 -4.83 0.79
CA GLU A 488 22.44 -4.87 0.51
C GLU A 488 22.75 -4.85 -0.99
N LEU A 489 22.05 -5.65 -1.79
CA LEU A 489 22.21 -5.67 -3.24
C LEU A 489 21.76 -4.37 -3.93
N ILE A 490 20.79 -3.65 -3.35
CA ILE A 490 20.33 -2.36 -3.87
C ILE A 490 21.39 -1.27 -3.63
N ILE A 491 22.08 -1.31 -2.50
CA ILE A 491 23.06 -0.26 -2.11
C ILE A 491 24.50 -0.57 -2.54
N ALA A 492 24.78 -1.79 -2.97
CA ALA A 492 26.07 -2.20 -3.55
C ALA A 492 26.31 -1.54 -4.92
#